data_AF-A0A517I2W7-F1
#
_entry.id   AF-A0A517I2W7-F1
#
_cell.length_a   1.000
_cell.length_b   1.000
_cell.length_c   1.000
_cell.angle_alpha   90.00
_cell.angle_beta   90.00
_cell.angle_gamma   90.00
#
_symmetry.space_group_name_H-M   'P 1'
#
loop_
_entity.id
_entity.type
_entity.pdbx_description
1 polymer ?
#
loop_
_entity_poly.entity_id
_entity_poly.type
_entity_poly.pdbx_seq_one_letter_code
_entity_poly.pdbx_strand_id
1 'polypeptide(L)'
;MSDFIQLKKFRDIDLNDPFFDSLKSDYPEFESWFFKKADDQAYVYENDEGHLEAFLYLKVENGPVTDITPPLSDKTRVKIGTLKINPHGTRLGERFIKKALDYGNIPFE
;
A
#
# COMPACT_ATOMS: atom_id res chain seq x y z
N MET A 1 -7.98 2.86 20.33
CA MET A 1 -8.56 3.42 19.08
C MET A 1 -7.55 3.05 17.99
N SER A 2 -7.83 2.32 16.91
CA SER A 2 -9.10 1.89 16.31
C SER A 2 -8.88 0.53 15.61
N ASP A 3 -9.82 -0.43 15.72
CA ASP A 3 -9.78 -1.76 15.08
C ASP A 3 -9.99 -1.73 13.53
N PHE A 4 -9.80 -0.55 12.94
CA PHE A 4 -10.21 -0.19 11.60
C PHE A 4 -9.01 0.22 10.74
N ILE A 5 -9.08 -0.18 9.47
CA ILE A 5 -8.12 0.25 8.45
C ILE A 5 -8.37 1.74 8.17
N GLN A 6 -7.32 2.55 8.26
CA GLN A 6 -7.35 3.99 8.06
C GLN A 6 -6.73 4.35 6.71
N LEU A 7 -7.11 5.49 6.14
CA LEU A 7 -6.47 6.05 4.95
C LEU A 7 -5.66 7.27 5.39
N LYS A 8 -4.33 7.21 5.27
CA LYS A 8 -3.41 8.29 5.67
C LYS A 8 -2.57 8.75 4.49
N LYS A 9 -2.17 10.02 4.46
CA LYS A 9 -1.13 10.46 3.54
C LYS A 9 0.22 9.92 3.99
N PHE A 10 1.13 9.69 3.05
CA PHE A 10 2.49 9.23 3.39
C PHE A 10 3.19 10.18 4.36
N ARG A 11 3.05 11.50 4.17
CA ARG A 11 3.65 12.50 5.06
C ARG A 11 3.14 12.45 6.51
N ASP A 12 1.99 11.81 6.75
CA ASP A 12 1.36 11.69 8.06
C ASP A 12 1.65 10.31 8.71
N ILE A 13 2.50 9.49 8.08
CA ILE A 13 2.91 8.15 8.53
C ILE A 13 4.36 8.22 9.00
N ASP A 14 4.66 7.68 10.18
CA ASP A 14 6.03 7.67 10.71
C ASP A 14 6.90 6.64 9.97
N LEU A 15 7.77 7.13 9.09
CA LEU A 15 8.73 6.31 8.34
C LEU A 15 9.83 5.72 9.24
N ASN A 16 9.98 6.19 10.49
CA ASN A 16 10.92 5.62 11.45
C ASN A 16 10.34 4.44 12.23
N ASP A 17 9.06 4.10 12.01
CA ASP A 17 8.48 2.91 12.60
C ASP A 17 9.26 1.65 12.12
N PRO A 18 9.68 0.74 13.03
CA PRO A 18 10.40 -0.49 12.69
C PRO A 18 9.70 -1.38 11.67
N PHE A 19 8.38 -1.23 11.50
CA PHE A 19 7.62 -1.81 10.39
C PHE A 19 8.31 -1.60 9.03
N PHE A 20 8.94 -0.44 8.80
CA PHE A 20 9.60 -0.14 7.53
C PHE A 20 11.03 -0.65 7.41
N ASP A 21 11.67 -1.16 8.48
CA ASP A 21 13.10 -1.51 8.48
C ASP A 21 13.43 -2.54 7.40
N SER A 22 12.63 -3.60 7.30
CA SER A 22 12.78 -4.61 6.23
C SER A 22 12.59 -4.03 4.83
N LEU A 23 11.68 -3.06 4.64
CA LEU A 23 11.47 -2.43 3.33
C LEU A 23 12.66 -1.55 2.94
N LYS A 24 13.24 -0.84 3.90
CA LYS A 24 14.46 -0.04 3.71
C LYS A 24 15.68 -0.92 3.41
N SER A 25 15.77 -2.08 4.07
CA SER A 25 16.84 -3.05 3.83
C SER A 25 16.73 -3.70 2.44
N ASP A 26 15.53 -4.09 2.03
CA ASP A 26 15.31 -4.80 0.75
C ASP A 26 15.31 -3.85 -0.46
N TYR A 27 14.94 -2.59 -0.25
CA TYR A 27 14.90 -1.55 -1.28
C TYR A 27 15.62 -0.28 -0.78
N PRO A 28 16.91 -0.11 -1.12
CA PRO A 28 17.72 1.02 -0.61
C PRO A 28 17.15 2.41 -0.92
N GLU A 29 16.36 2.54 -1.98
CA GLU A 29 15.71 3.80 -2.36
C GLU A 29 14.34 4.02 -1.70
N PHE A 30 13.89 3.11 -0.83
CA PHE A 30 12.54 3.12 -0.25
C PHE A 30 12.22 4.45 0.44
N GLU A 31 13.14 5.00 1.23
CA GLU A 31 12.91 6.29 1.89
C GLU A 31 12.69 7.42 0.89
N SER A 32 13.56 7.50 -0.14
CA SER A 32 13.44 8.51 -1.18
C SER A 32 12.13 8.37 -1.97
N TRP A 33 11.71 7.13 -2.24
CA TRP A 33 10.44 6.82 -2.85
C TRP A 33 9.27 7.24 -1.96
N PHE A 34 9.33 6.92 -0.67
CA PHE A 34 8.29 7.26 0.31
C PHE A 34 8.09 8.78 0.42
N PHE A 35 9.19 9.55 0.47
CA PHE A 35 9.11 11.01 0.49
C PHE A 35 8.56 11.61 -0.81
N LYS A 36 8.89 11.04 -1.97
CA LYS A 36 8.26 11.44 -3.26
C LYS A 36 6.76 11.19 -3.28
N LYS A 37 6.26 10.33 -2.39
CA LYS A 37 4.84 9.96 -2.24
C LYS A 37 4.13 10.72 -1.14
N ALA A 38 4.73 11.77 -0.56
CA ALA A 38 4.21 12.54 0.57
C ALA A 38 2.71 12.90 0.49
N ASP A 39 2.21 13.28 -0.69
CA ASP A 39 0.81 13.66 -0.91
C ASP A 39 -0.11 12.51 -1.35
N ASP A 40 0.45 11.36 -1.73
CA ASP A 40 -0.33 10.15 -2.00
C ASP A 40 -0.85 9.56 -0.68
N GLN A 41 -1.85 8.68 -0.78
CA GLN A 41 -2.48 8.03 0.37
C GLN A 41 -2.20 6.52 0.38
N ALA A 42 -2.09 5.96 1.59
CA ALA A 42 -1.99 4.54 1.84
C ALA A 42 -3.04 4.11 2.87
N TYR A 43 -3.54 2.89 2.71
CA TYR A 43 -4.30 2.22 3.76
C TYR A 43 -3.33 1.71 4.81
N VAL A 44 -3.60 1.99 6.08
CA VAL A 44 -2.77 1.57 7.21
C VAL A 44 -3.63 0.94 8.30
N TYR A 45 -3.01 0.08 9.10
CA TYR A 45 -3.55 -0.38 10.36
C TYR A 45 -2.48 -0.22 11.43
N GLU A 46 -2.85 0.42 12.52
CA GLU A 46 -2.00 0.62 13.70
C GLU A 46 -2.61 -0.18 14.86
N ASN A 47 -1.76 -0.81 15.65
CA ASN A 47 -2.19 -1.49 16.87
C ASN A 47 -2.54 -0.48 17.98
N ASP A 48 -2.99 -0.96 19.14
CA ASP A 48 -3.40 -0.10 20.25
C ASP A 48 -2.25 0.73 20.86
N GLU A 49 -0.99 0.35 20.59
CA GLU A 49 0.21 1.09 20.99
C GLU A 49 0.63 2.15 19.95
N GLY A 50 -0.06 2.20 18.80
CA GLY A 50 0.21 3.14 17.71
C GLY A 50 1.25 2.66 16.71
N HIS A 51 1.73 1.42 16.81
CA HIS A 51 2.68 0.85 15.87
C HIS A 51 1.99 0.31 14.62
N LEU A 52 2.64 0.49 13.46
CA LEU A 52 2.12 -0.03 12.20
C LEU A 52 2.19 -1.57 12.15
N GLU A 53 1.06 -2.19 11.79
CA GLU A 53 1.00 -3.63 11.49
C GLU A 53 0.65 -3.91 10.03
N ALA A 54 0.15 -2.92 9.30
CA ALA A 54 -0.16 -3.07 7.89
C ALA A 54 -0.04 -1.76 7.12
N PHE A 55 0.40 -1.89 5.88
CA PHE A 55 0.53 -0.81 4.92
C PHE A 55 0.18 -1.30 3.52
N LEU A 56 -0.72 -0.59 2.84
CA LEU A 56 -1.10 -0.83 1.45
C LEU A 56 -1.16 0.48 0.68
N TYR A 57 -0.25 0.61 -0.27
CA TYR A 57 -0.26 1.69 -1.25
C TYR A 57 -0.78 1.16 -2.60
N LEU A 58 -1.79 1.86 -3.12
CA LEU A 58 -2.38 1.61 -4.43
C LEU A 58 -2.04 2.77 -5.36
N LYS A 59 -1.69 2.44 -6.60
CA LYS A 59 -1.36 3.41 -7.63
C LYS A 59 -2.25 3.16 -8.85
N VAL A 60 -2.89 4.20 -9.37
CA VAL A 60 -3.57 4.14 -10.67
C VAL A 60 -2.52 4.28 -11.76
N GLU A 61 -2.51 3.34 -12.71
CA GLU A 61 -1.64 3.35 -13.89
C GLU A 61 -2.50 3.32 -15.15
N ASN A 62 -2.08 4.08 -16.16
CA ASN A 62 -2.70 4.13 -17.49
C ASN A 62 -1.69 3.63 -18.52
N GLY A 63 -2.17 3.09 -19.63
CA GLY A 63 -1.31 2.56 -20.69
C GLY A 63 -1.35 1.05 -20.82
N PRO A 64 -0.65 0.51 -21.85
CA PRO A 64 -0.43 -0.92 -22.00
C PRO A 64 0.58 -1.43 -20.95
N VAL A 65 0.44 -2.71 -20.59
CA VAL A 65 1.41 -3.42 -19.74
C VAL A 65 2.13 -4.43 -20.62
N THR A 66 3.37 -4.12 -20.99
CA THR A 66 4.14 -4.86 -22.01
C THR A 66 5.23 -5.76 -21.44
N ASP A 67 5.45 -5.70 -20.13
CA ASP A 67 6.47 -6.46 -19.39
C ASP A 67 5.97 -7.84 -18.90
N ILE A 68 4.74 -8.23 -19.27
CA ILE A 68 4.16 -9.55 -18.97
C ILE A 68 3.62 -10.22 -20.25
N THR A 69 3.46 -11.54 -20.21
CA THR A 69 2.91 -12.33 -21.33
C THR A 69 1.60 -13.03 -20.92
N PRO A 70 0.49 -12.86 -21.65
CA PRO A 70 0.32 -11.94 -22.78
C PRO A 70 0.34 -10.46 -22.32
N PRO A 71 0.79 -9.52 -23.18
CA PRO A 71 0.74 -8.11 -22.85
C PRO A 71 -0.70 -7.67 -22.64
N LEU A 72 -0.90 -6.74 -21.71
CA LEU A 72 -2.22 -6.17 -21.46
C LEU A 72 -2.40 -4.91 -22.30
N SER A 73 -3.56 -4.80 -22.94
CA SER A 73 -3.91 -3.64 -23.77
C SER A 73 -3.98 -2.34 -22.97
N ASP A 74 -4.03 -1.21 -23.67
CA ASP A 74 -4.14 0.09 -23.02
C ASP A 74 -5.47 0.24 -22.25
N LYS A 75 -5.37 0.29 -20.90
CA LYS A 75 -6.50 0.48 -19.98
C LYS A 75 -6.00 1.11 -18.68
N THR A 76 -6.88 1.81 -17.98
CA THR A 76 -6.67 2.22 -16.59
C THR A 76 -6.70 1.01 -15.67
N ARG A 77 -5.72 0.91 -14.78
CA ARG A 77 -5.54 -0.21 -13.84
C ARG A 77 -5.13 0.29 -12.47
N VAL A 78 -5.44 -0.50 -11.47
CA VAL A 78 -4.88 -0.34 -10.12
C VAL A 78 -3.72 -1.29 -9.96
N LYS A 79 -2.57 -0.73 -9.58
CA LYS A 79 -1.39 -1.47 -9.16
C LYS A 79 -1.26 -1.41 -7.64
N ILE A 80 -0.99 -2.56 -7.04
CA ILE A 80 -0.49 -2.60 -5.66
C ILE A 80 0.97 -2.18 -5.73
N GLY A 81 1.28 -0.98 -5.25
CA GLY A 81 2.64 -0.44 -5.24
C GLY A 81 3.46 -0.99 -4.08
N THR A 82 2.83 -1.12 -2.91
CA THR A 82 3.43 -1.75 -1.73
C THR A 82 2.34 -2.38 -0.91
N LEU A 83 2.54 -3.63 -0.49
CA LEU A 83 1.71 -4.31 0.49
C LEU A 83 2.64 -4.99 1.48
N LYS A 84 2.54 -4.61 2.76
CA LYS A 84 3.24 -5.26 3.86
C LYS A 84 2.29 -5.42 5.03
N ILE A 85 2.31 -6.60 5.64
CA ILE A 85 1.52 -6.97 6.81
C ILE A 85 2.45 -7.68 7.79
N ASN A 86 2.42 -7.30 9.06
CA ASN A 86 3.04 -8.10 10.11
C ASN A 86 2.08 -9.26 10.48
N PRO A 87 2.52 -10.52 10.42
CA PRO A 87 1.65 -11.67 10.67
C PRO A 87 1.43 -11.87 12.18
N HIS A 88 0.19 -11.66 12.64
CA HIS A 88 -0.19 -11.88 14.05
C HIS A 88 -1.29 -12.95 14.22
N GLY A 89 -1.38 -13.90 13.29
CA GLY A 89 -2.38 -14.98 13.35
C GLY A 89 -3.83 -14.52 13.09
N THR A 90 -4.00 -13.35 12.45
CA THR A 90 -5.31 -12.77 12.09
C THR A 90 -5.53 -12.80 10.58
N ARG A 91 -6.77 -12.52 10.14
CA ARG A 91 -7.12 -12.36 8.71
C ARG A 91 -6.85 -10.94 8.18
N LEU A 92 -5.92 -10.20 8.78
CA LEU A 92 -5.65 -8.81 8.41
C LEU A 92 -5.20 -8.68 6.94
N GLY A 93 -4.34 -9.58 6.46
CA GLY A 93 -3.91 -9.61 5.06
C GLY A 93 -5.09 -9.77 4.09
N GLU A 94 -6.04 -10.67 4.39
CA GLU A 94 -7.25 -10.85 3.58
C GLU A 94 -8.11 -9.56 3.53
N ARG A 95 -8.23 -8.86 4.66
CA ARG A 95 -8.95 -7.56 4.72
C ARG A 95 -8.31 -6.51 3.82
N PHE A 96 -6.98 -6.47 3.76
CA PHE A 96 -6.24 -5.55 2.89
C PHE A 96 -6.35 -5.92 1.41
N ILE A 97 -6.29 -7.21 1.06
CA ILE A 97 -6.56 -7.67 -0.31
C ILE A 97 -7.99 -7.31 -0.73
N LYS A 98 -8.98 -7.52 0.15
CA LYS A 98 -10.36 -7.08 -0.09
C LYS A 98 -10.41 -5.57 -0.39
N LYS A 99 -9.70 -4.74 0.38
CA LYS A 99 -9.63 -3.29 0.13
C LYS A 99 -9.03 -2.94 -1.23
N ALA A 100 -7.97 -3.62 -1.65
CA ALA A 100 -7.39 -3.42 -2.98
C ALA A 100 -8.39 -3.76 -4.10
N LEU A 101 -9.11 -4.88 -3.95
CA LEU A 101 -10.13 -5.31 -4.91
C LEU A 101 -11.35 -4.38 -4.94
N ASP A 102 -11.83 -3.94 -3.78
CA ASP A 102 -12.92 -2.97 -3.69
C ASP A 102 -12.56 -1.66 -4.41
N TYR A 103 -11.33 -1.17 -4.20
CA TYR A 103 -10.84 0.06 -4.83
C TYR A 103 -10.80 -0.07 -6.36
N GLY A 104 -10.37 -1.22 -6.89
CA GLY A 104 -10.33 -1.48 -8.33
C GLY A 104 -11.70 -1.61 -9.00
N ASN A 105 -12.77 -1.80 -8.23
CA ASN A 105 -14.14 -1.89 -8.74
C ASN A 105 -14.86 -0.53 -8.81
N ILE A 106 -14.22 0.55 -8.33
CA ILE A 106 -14.77 1.90 -8.43
C ILE A 106 -14.46 2.45 -9.83
N PRO A 107 -15.44 3.00 -10.57
CA PRO A 107 -15.17 3.65 -11.84
C PRO A 107 -14.18 4.79 -11.66
N PHE A 108 -13.15 4.84 -12.50
CA PHE A 108 -12.28 6.02 -12.62
C PHE A 108 -13.04 7.04 -13.46
N GLU A 109 -13.50 8.13 -12.83
CA GLU A 109 -14.10 9.29 -13.52
C GLU A 109 -13.06 10.08 -14.33
#